data_AF-A0A5Y7ILD0-F1
#
_entry.id   AF-A0A5Y7ILD0-F1
#
_cell.length_a   1.000
_cell.length_b   1.000
_cell.length_c   1.000
_cell.angle_alpha   90.00
_cell.angle_beta   90.00
_cell.angle_gamma   90.00
#
_symmetry.space_group_name_H-M   'P 1'
#
loop_
_entity.id
_entity.type
_entity.pdbx_description
1 polymer ?
#
loop_
_entity_poly.entity_id
_entity_poly.type
_entity_poly.pdbx_seq_one_letter_code
_entity_poly.pdbx_strand_id
1 'polypeptide(L)' 'MEKIVLYKNARGSCLFEKAISDGCKVILISDMYLPSAILKELLTSCGYDISNIPVYSSGEER' A
#
# COMPACT_ATOMS: atom_id res chain seq x y z
N MET A 1 19.14 -17.02 -3.04
CA MET A 1 17.94 -16.25 -2.67
C MET A 1 17.26 -15.80 -3.95
N GLU A 2 16.09 -16.36 -4.27
CA GLU A 2 15.25 -15.82 -5.34
C GLU A 2 14.77 -14.42 -4.92
N LYS A 3 14.96 -13.41 -5.77
CA LYS A 3 14.36 -12.09 -5.58
C LYS A 3 12.91 -12.18 -6.01
N ILE A 4 11.98 -12.13 -5.05
CA ILE A 4 10.57 -11.94 -5.36
C ILE A 4 10.42 -10.52 -5.90
N VAL A 5 10.10 -10.40 -7.19
CA VAL A 5 9.79 -9.12 -7.82
C VAL A 5 8.32 -8.84 -7.57
N LEU A 6 8.04 -7.84 -6.74
CA LEU A 6 6.68 -7.35 -6.53
C LEU A 6 6.33 -6.36 -7.63
N TYR A 7 5.19 -6.56 -8.28
CA TYR A 7 4.68 -5.70 -9.34
C TYR A 7 3.35 -5.09 -8.92
N LYS A 8 3.17 -3.81 -9.28
CA LYS A 8 1.89 -3.13 -9.12
C LYS A 8 0.84 -3.81 -9.99
N ASN A 9 -0.31 -4.11 -9.39
CA ASN A 9 -1.50 -4.41 -10.18
C ASN A 9 -1.90 -3.14 -10.96
N ALA A 10 -1.96 -3.23 -12.30
CA ALA A 10 -2.21 -2.08 -13.16
C ALA A 10 -3.55 -1.38 -12.85
N ARG A 11 -4.61 -2.14 -12.55
CA ARG A 11 -5.93 -1.59 -12.22
C ARG A 11 -5.90 -0.90 -10.86
N GLY A 12 -5.24 -1.51 -9.88
CA GLY A 12 -5.06 -0.93 -8.54
C GLY A 12 -4.28 0.38 -8.60
N SER A 13 -3.19 0.44 -9.37
CA SER A 13 -2.40 1.67 -9.55
C SER A 13 -3.22 2.78 -10.19
N CYS A 14 -3.95 2.48 -11.27
CA CYS A 14 -4.78 3.46 -11.95
C CYS A 14 -5.89 4.02 -11.04
N LEU A 15 -6.55 3.15 -10.27
CA LEU A 15 -7.57 3.58 -9.30
C LEU A 15 -6.97 4.48 -8.21
N PHE A 16 -5.83 4.08 -7.65
CA PHE A 16 -5.12 4.84 -6.62
C PHE A 16 -4.71 6.23 -7.14
N GLU A 17 -4.01 6.28 -8.27
CA GLU A 17 -3.54 7.54 -8.88
C GLU A 17 -4.71 8.47 -9.22
N LYS A 18 -5.82 7.91 -9.73
CA LYS A 18 -7.03 8.69 -10.00
C LYS A 18 -7.66 9.25 -8.72
N ALA A 19 -7.77 8.45 -7.67
CA ALA A 19 -8.31 8.94 -6.40
C ALA A 19 -7.45 10.09 -5.84
N ILE A 20 -6.13 9.98 -5.91
CA ILE A 20 -5.22 11.05 -5.51
C ILE A 20 -5.38 12.28 -6.40
N SER A 21 -5.44 12.13 -7.72
CA SER A 21 -5.61 13.26 -8.65
C SER A 21 -6.93 14.00 -8.47
N ASP A 22 -7.99 13.26 -8.09
CA ASP A 22 -9.31 13.81 -7.83
C ASP A 22 -9.41 14.47 -6.43
N GLY A 23 -8.31 14.50 -5.66
CA GLY A 23 -8.26 15.10 -4.32
C GLY A 23 -8.97 14.29 -3.25
N CYS A 24 -9.21 12.99 -3.48
CA CYS A 24 -9.88 12.13 -2.52
C CYS A 24 -8.96 11.82 -1.33
N LYS A 25 -9.57 11.66 -0.15
CA LYS A 25 -8.88 11.14 1.02
C LYS A 25 -8.77 9.62 0.91
N VAL A 26 -7.54 9.11 0.79
CA VAL A 26 -7.25 7.67 0.68
C VAL A 26 -6.83 7.13 2.04
N ILE A 27 -7.29 5.91 2.36
CA ILE A 27 -6.79 5.09 3.46
C ILE A 27 -6.51 3.68 2.93
N LEU A 28 -5.52 3.00 3.50
CA LEU A 28 -5.19 1.62 3.15
C LEU A 28 -5.48 0.71 4.33
N ILE A 29 -6.20 -0.38 4.07
CA ILE A 29 -6.59 -1.37 5.07
C ILE A 29 -6.19 -2.74 4.53
N SER A 30 -5.46 -3.51 5.31
CA SER A 30 -5.07 -4.87 4.97
C SER A 30 -5.52 -5.84 6.05
N ASP A 31 -6.14 -6.93 5.63
CA ASP A 31 -6.39 -8.09 6.51
C ASP A 31 -5.22 -9.10 6.46
N MET A 32 -4.09 -8.71 5.87
CA MET A 32 -2.88 -9.51 6.00
C MET A 32 -2.39 -9.42 7.44
N TYR A 33 -2.05 -10.54 8.05
CA TYR A 33 -1.39 -10.62 9.36
C TYR A 33 0.07 -10.14 9.30
N LEU A 34 0.30 -8.99 8.68
CA LEU A 34 1.60 -8.32 8.57
C LEU A 34 1.52 -6.97 9.31
N PRO A 35 2.59 -6.53 10.01
CA PRO A 35 2.65 -5.20 10.59
C PRO A 35 2.50 -4.10 9.53
N SER A 36 1.89 -2.96 9.88
CA SER A 36 1.69 -1.83 8.95
C SER A 36 3.00 -1.30 8.38
N ALA A 37 4.10 -1.36 9.15
CA ALA A 37 5.44 -0.98 8.71
C ALA A 37 5.90 -1.80 7.49
N ILE A 38 5.68 -3.12 7.52
CA ILE A 38 6.03 -4.02 6.40
C ILE A 38 5.17 -3.72 5.19
N LEU A 39 3.86 -3.51 5.38
CA LEU A 39 2.96 -3.14 4.29
C LEU A 39 3.39 -1.82 3.62
N LYS A 40 3.80 -0.83 4.42
CA LYS A 40 4.32 0.45 3.89
C LYS A 40 5.58 0.25 3.05
N GLU A 41 6.52 -0.56 3.52
CA GLU A 41 7.74 -0.88 2.80
C GLU A 41 7.45 -1.59 1.47
N LEU A 42 6.56 -2.58 1.47
CA LEU A 42 6.15 -3.31 0.26
C LEU A 42 5.51 -2.39 -0.78
N LEU A 43 4.57 -1.55 -0.36
CA LEU A 43 3.87 -0.62 -1.25
C LEU A 43 4.81 0.45 -1.82
N THR A 44 5.68 1.00 -0.99
CA THR A 44 6.70 1.98 -1.42
C THR A 44 7.68 1.34 -2.40
N SER A 45 8.11 0.10 -2.13
CA SER A 45 9.00 -0.68 -3.02
C SER A 45 8.34 -1.04 -4.35
N CYS A 46 7.01 -1.17 -4.36
CA CYS A 46 6.23 -1.31 -5.59
C CYS A 46 6.10 0.02 -6.36
N GLY A 47 6.44 1.16 -5.76
CA GLY A 47 6.41 2.49 -6.35
C GLY A 47 5.18 3.32 -6.04
N TYR A 48 4.38 2.97 -5.02
CA TYR A 48 3.30 3.85 -4.56
C TYR A 48 3.87 4.94 -3.64
N ASP A 49 3.52 6.20 -3.89
CA ASP A 49 3.76 7.27 -2.92
C ASP A 49 2.63 7.28 -1.90
N ILE A 50 2.92 6.71 -0.72
CA ILE A 50 1.98 6.60 0.40
C ILE A 50 2.50 7.34 1.64
N SER A 51 3.47 8.23 1.48
CA SER A 51 4.16 8.95 2.56
C SER A 51 3.19 9.62 3.55
N ASN A 52 2.06 10.12 3.06
CA ASN A 52 1.03 10.81 3.84
C ASN A 52 -0.29 10.02 3.94
N ILE A 53 -0.28 8.71 3.66
CA ILE A 53 -1.49 7.89 3.62
C ILE A 53 -1.52 6.96 4.84
N PRO A 54 -2.60 6.99 5.65
CA PRO A 54 -2.78 6.05 6.76
C PRO A 54 -2.86 4.61 6.25
N VAL A 55 -2.14 3.71 6.91
CA VAL A 55 -2.15 2.26 6.66
C VAL A 55 -2.55 1.55 7.94
N TYR A 56 -3.60 0.75 7.87
CA TYR A 56 -4.12 -0.08 8.96
C TYR A 56 -3.99 -1.55 8.60
N SER A 57 -3.64 -2.38 9.58
CA SER A 57 -3.49 -3.81 9.39
C SER A 57 -4.10 -4.61 10.52
N SER A 58 -4.71 -5.75 10.20
CA SER A 58 -5.14 -6.76 11.18
C SER A 58 -3.96 -7.42 11.91
N GLY A 59 -2.74 -7.36 11.34
CA GLY A 59 -1.52 -7.90 11.93
C GLY A 59 -0.82 -6.99 12.94
N GLU A 60 -1.42 -5.87 13.33
CA GLU A 60 -0.91 -5.00 14.39
C GLU A 60 -1.21 -5.60 15.77
N GLU A 61 -0.19 -5.89 16.57
CA GLU A 61 -0.37 -6.11 18.01
C GLU A 61 -0.59 -4.74 18.69
N ARG A 62 -1.73 -4.59 19.36
CA ARG A 62 -2.09 -3.38 20.12
C ARG A 62 -1.68 -3.50 21.58
#